data_AF-A0A0D3H904-F1
#
_entry.id   AF-A0A0D3H904-F1
#
_cell.length_a   1.000
_cell.length_b   1.000
_cell.length_c   1.000
_cell.angle_alpha   90.00
_cell.angle_beta   90.00
_cell.angle_gamma   90.00
#
_symmetry.space_group_name_H-M   'P 1'
#
loop_
_entity.id
_entity.type
_entity.pdbx_description
1 polymer ?
#
loop_
_entity_poly.entity_id
_entity_poly.type
_entity_poly.pdbx_seq_one_letter_code
_entity_poly.pdbx_strand_id
1 'polypeptide(L)'
;MRRAAAAAVTVTTTTRMAAEGMSTAAAAAEATATAAPAAGSRWGRAWPSALRWIPTSTDRIIAAEKRLLSIVKTGYVQEQVNIGSSPPGSKVRWFRSSSDEPRFINTVTFDSEENVPTLVMVHGYGASQGFFFRNFDALASRFRVIAIDQLGWGGSSRPDFTCKSTEETEAWFIDSFEEWRKAKNLSNFILLGHSFGGYVAAKYALQHPEHVQHLILVGPAGFSSETEHSSEWLTKFRATWKGMLVNHLWESNFTPQRIRIGSLGTRLSSEIYQCQIWLTFNSASDWKVPTTFIYGQQDWMNYQGAQQARKEMKVPCEIIRGGHFVFIDNPSGFHSAVFHACRKFLSGDGEEGLSLPEGLTSA
;
A
#
# COMPACT_ATOMS: atom_id res chain seq x y z
N MET A 1 -25.33 29.30 -24.92
CA MET A 1 -25.61 28.56 -23.66
C MET A 1 -24.29 28.26 -22.98
N ARG A 2 -24.05 28.89 -21.82
CA ARG A 2 -22.75 28.93 -21.12
C ARG A 2 -22.51 27.61 -20.37
N ARG A 3 -21.32 27.03 -20.56
CA ARG A 3 -20.75 25.95 -19.75
C ARG A 3 -20.29 26.53 -18.41
N ALA A 4 -20.73 25.94 -17.30
CA ALA A 4 -20.19 26.22 -15.98
C ALA A 4 -18.97 25.32 -15.74
N ALA A 5 -17.80 25.93 -15.55
CA ALA A 5 -16.60 25.26 -15.06
C ALA A 5 -16.67 25.20 -13.53
N ALA A 6 -16.58 24.00 -12.96
CA ALA A 6 -16.41 23.82 -11.53
C ALA A 6 -14.93 24.04 -11.19
N ALA A 7 -14.64 25.10 -10.42
CA ALA A 7 -13.31 25.36 -9.89
C ALA A 7 -13.06 24.42 -8.70
N ALA A 8 -12.00 23.61 -8.78
CA ALA A 8 -11.50 22.85 -7.65
C ALA A 8 -10.83 23.83 -6.66
N VAL A 9 -11.31 23.86 -5.42
CA VAL A 9 -10.69 24.61 -4.33
C VAL A 9 -9.60 23.73 -3.71
N THR A 10 -8.35 24.03 -4.05
CA THR A 10 -7.17 23.42 -3.41
C THR A 10 -7.00 24.05 -2.03
N VAL A 11 -7.19 23.28 -0.95
CA VAL A 11 -6.77 23.68 0.40
C VAL A 11 -5.34 23.20 0.58
N THR A 12 -4.37 24.08 0.32
CA THR A 12 -2.94 23.82 0.55
C THR A 12 -2.59 24.22 1.99
N THR A 13 -2.42 23.25 2.88
CA THR A 13 -1.78 23.51 4.18
C THR A 13 -0.27 23.35 4.04
N THR A 14 0.42 24.39 3.58
CA THR A 14 1.89 24.43 3.54
C THR A 14 2.41 24.62 4.96
N THR A 15 2.91 23.56 5.59
CA THR A 15 3.71 23.70 6.83
C THR A 15 5.18 23.73 6.45
N ARG A 16 5.77 24.93 6.36
CA ARG A 16 7.22 25.13 6.24
C ARG A 16 7.77 25.27 7.67
N MET A 17 8.51 24.28 8.17
CA MET A 17 9.11 24.37 9.50
C MET A 17 10.34 25.29 9.47
N ALA A 18 10.18 26.52 9.98
CA ALA A 18 11.28 27.36 10.42
C ALA A 18 11.31 27.33 11.96
N ALA A 19 12.50 27.14 12.53
CA ALA A 19 12.73 27.16 13.96
C ALA A 19 12.77 28.60 14.48
N GLU A 20 12.03 28.92 15.55
CA GLU A 20 12.39 29.84 16.64
C GLU A 20 11.20 30.11 17.60
N GLY A 21 11.48 30.13 18.92
CA GLY A 21 10.82 31.02 19.90
C GLY A 21 9.57 30.54 20.66
N MET A 22 9.75 30.15 21.93
CA MET A 22 8.71 29.94 22.96
C MET A 22 7.90 31.22 23.27
N SER A 23 6.56 31.10 23.44
CA SER A 23 5.79 31.79 24.48
C SER A 23 4.35 31.25 24.59
N THR A 24 3.86 31.25 25.82
CA THR A 24 2.69 30.60 26.42
C THR A 24 1.32 31.20 26.05
N ALA A 25 0.33 30.36 25.78
CA ALA A 25 -1.08 30.58 26.17
C ALA A 25 -1.88 29.27 26.01
N ALA A 26 -1.97 28.51 27.10
CA ALA A 26 -2.97 27.46 27.27
C ALA A 26 -4.23 28.08 27.87
N ALA A 27 -5.40 27.80 27.29
CA ALA A 27 -6.68 27.48 27.97
C ALA A 27 -7.89 27.87 27.10
N ALA A 28 -8.92 27.03 27.20
CA ALA A 28 -10.32 27.25 26.85
C ALA A 28 -10.74 27.06 25.37
N ALA A 29 -11.15 25.83 25.05
CA ALA A 29 -12.38 25.56 24.29
C ALA A 29 -12.71 24.05 24.37
N GLU A 30 -13.18 23.62 25.54
CA GLU A 30 -13.75 22.29 25.77
C GLU A 30 -15.25 22.50 26.01
N ALA A 31 -16.09 22.19 25.02
CA ALA A 31 -17.55 22.20 25.18
C ALA A 31 -18.24 21.24 24.19
N THR A 32 -18.53 20.05 24.71
CA THR A 32 -19.82 19.32 24.62
C THR A 32 -20.49 19.09 23.26
N ALA A 33 -20.46 17.83 22.81
CA ALA A 33 -21.58 17.19 22.12
C ALA A 33 -21.76 15.74 22.64
N THR A 34 -22.35 15.62 23.83
CA THR A 34 -22.80 14.35 24.40
C THR A 34 -24.20 14.02 23.89
N ALA A 35 -24.31 13.20 22.84
CA ALA A 35 -25.57 12.56 22.48
C ALA A 35 -25.71 11.24 23.25
N ALA A 36 -26.70 11.15 24.14
CA ALA A 36 -27.05 9.95 24.89
C ALA A 36 -27.70 8.88 23.97
N PRO A 37 -27.45 7.58 24.15
CA PRO A 37 -28.20 6.55 23.44
C PRO A 37 -29.53 6.25 24.13
N ALA A 38 -30.59 6.15 23.32
CA ALA A 38 -31.93 5.75 23.74
C ALA A 38 -31.95 4.32 24.31
N ALA A 39 -32.77 4.11 25.33
CA ALA A 39 -32.96 2.84 26.01
C ALA A 39 -33.60 1.79 25.08
N GLY A 40 -32.93 0.64 24.91
CA GLY A 40 -33.44 -0.48 24.13
C GLY A 40 -32.75 -1.82 24.42
N SER A 41 -33.50 -2.72 25.05
CA SER A 41 -33.26 -4.17 25.24
C SER A 41 -32.10 -4.61 26.15
N ARG A 42 -32.48 -5.19 27.29
CA ARG A 42 -31.62 -5.67 28.37
C ARG A 42 -31.21 -7.13 28.16
N TRP A 43 -30.65 -7.49 27.01
CA TRP A 43 -30.08 -8.83 26.75
C TRP A 43 -28.90 -8.75 25.78
N GLY A 44 -27.71 -8.44 26.31
CA GLY A 44 -26.45 -8.48 25.55
C GLY A 44 -25.31 -8.81 26.50
N ARG A 45 -24.74 -10.01 26.36
CA ARG A 45 -23.59 -10.51 27.12
C ARG A 45 -22.47 -9.45 27.20
N ALA A 46 -22.09 -9.09 28.41
CA ALA A 46 -20.91 -8.27 28.68
C ALA A 46 -19.66 -9.04 28.25
N TRP A 47 -19.15 -8.73 27.07
CA TRP A 47 -17.85 -9.23 26.60
C TRP A 47 -16.73 -8.36 27.20
N PRO A 48 -15.61 -8.94 27.69
CA PRO A 48 -14.55 -8.16 28.32
C PRO A 48 -14.01 -7.08 27.38
N SER A 49 -13.87 -5.84 27.87
CA SER A 49 -13.33 -4.70 27.11
C SER A 49 -11.94 -4.96 26.52
N ALA A 50 -11.15 -5.83 27.14
CA ALA A 50 -9.83 -6.28 26.65
C ALA A 50 -9.86 -7.08 25.34
N LEU A 51 -11.03 -7.61 24.95
CA LEU A 51 -11.23 -8.35 23.69
C LEU A 51 -11.98 -7.52 22.64
N ARG A 52 -12.31 -6.26 22.94
CA ARG A 52 -12.89 -5.33 21.99
C ARG A 52 -11.76 -4.66 21.23
N TRP A 53 -11.76 -4.81 19.90
CA TRP A 53 -10.87 -4.02 19.06
C TRP A 53 -11.20 -2.55 19.23
N ILE A 54 -10.21 -1.79 19.68
CA ILE A 54 -10.28 -0.34 19.74
C ILE A 54 -9.56 0.14 18.47
N PRO A 55 -10.26 0.83 17.54
CA PRO A 55 -9.59 1.43 16.40
C PRO A 55 -8.42 2.27 16.89
N THR A 56 -7.25 2.10 16.27
CA THR A 56 -6.10 2.95 16.62
C THR A 56 -6.48 4.40 16.36
N SER A 57 -6.35 5.23 17.40
CA SER A 57 -6.63 6.68 17.33
C SER A 57 -5.90 7.31 16.13
N THR A 58 -6.64 7.99 15.26
CA THR A 58 -6.08 8.72 14.10
C THR A 58 -4.97 9.66 14.55
N ASP A 59 -5.15 10.38 15.65
CA ASP A 59 -4.13 11.26 16.24
C ASP A 59 -2.83 10.54 16.59
N ARG A 60 -2.92 9.31 17.10
CA ARG A 60 -1.73 8.50 17.41
C ARG A 60 -1.00 8.05 16.15
N ILE A 61 -1.73 7.76 15.08
CA ILE A 61 -1.15 7.42 13.77
C ILE A 61 -0.42 8.64 13.20
N ILE A 62 -1.08 9.80 13.18
CA ILE A 62 -0.48 11.07 12.73
C ILE A 62 0.75 11.41 13.58
N ALA A 63 0.68 11.25 14.91
CA ALA A 63 1.81 11.51 15.79
C ALA A 63 2.95 10.50 15.62
N ALA A 64 2.66 9.24 15.29
CA ALA A 64 3.68 8.24 14.97
C ALA A 64 4.37 8.54 13.63
N GLU A 65 3.58 8.89 12.62
CA GLU A 65 4.08 9.30 11.31
C GLU A 65 4.97 10.54 11.42
N LYS A 66 4.53 11.60 12.11
CA LYS A 66 5.35 12.80 12.35
C LYS A 66 6.68 12.48 13.02
N ARG A 67 6.69 11.53 13.97
CA ARG A 67 7.94 11.07 14.61
C ARG A 67 8.84 10.35 13.61
N LEU A 68 8.30 9.47 12.78
CA LEU A 68 9.07 8.77 11.74
C LEU A 68 9.58 9.71 10.65
N LEU A 69 8.85 10.76 10.29
CA LEU A 69 9.31 11.75 9.31
C LEU A 69 10.29 12.76 9.91
N SER A 70 10.26 13.01 11.22
CA SER A 70 11.17 13.95 11.89
C SER A 70 12.66 13.55 11.84
N ILE A 71 12.95 12.29 11.53
CA ILE A 71 14.32 11.77 11.37
C ILE A 71 14.81 11.84 9.91
N VAL A 72 13.92 12.15 8.97
CA VAL A 72 14.26 12.33 7.55
C VAL A 72 14.86 13.73 7.39
N LYS A 73 15.99 13.81 6.69
CA LYS A 73 16.75 15.06 6.51
C LYS A 73 16.29 15.83 5.27
N THR A 74 15.92 15.11 4.22
CA THR A 74 15.40 15.71 2.99
C THR A 74 14.06 16.39 3.29
N GLY A 75 13.91 17.64 2.82
CA GLY A 75 12.67 18.38 2.92
C GLY A 75 11.52 17.64 2.24
N TYR A 76 10.31 17.81 2.73
CA TYR A 76 9.14 17.14 2.16
C TYR A 76 7.87 17.96 2.34
N VAL A 77 6.90 17.69 1.47
CA VAL A 77 5.54 18.18 1.56
C VAL A 77 4.62 17.00 1.86
N GLN A 78 3.84 17.12 2.92
CA GLN A 78 2.77 16.19 3.24
C GLN A 78 1.43 16.83 2.86
N GLU A 79 0.59 16.08 2.15
CA GLU A 79 -0.71 16.53 1.70
C GLU A 79 -1.75 15.40 1.74
N GLN A 80 -3.02 15.79 1.89
CA GLN A 80 -4.17 14.91 1.74
C GLN A 80 -4.73 15.10 0.33
N VAL A 81 -4.37 14.21 -0.58
CA VAL A 81 -4.81 14.31 -1.98
C VAL A 81 -6.25 13.83 -2.07
N ASN A 82 -7.17 14.73 -2.40
CA ASN A 82 -8.58 14.40 -2.58
C ASN A 82 -8.75 13.51 -3.82
N ILE A 83 -9.36 12.34 -3.63
CA ILE A 83 -9.66 11.35 -4.68
C ILE A 83 -11.16 11.29 -5.00
N GLY A 84 -11.90 12.31 -4.57
CA GLY A 84 -13.32 12.53 -4.84
C GLY A 84 -14.25 12.18 -3.67
N SER A 85 -15.46 12.73 -3.79
CA SER A 85 -16.69 12.29 -3.14
C SER A 85 -17.67 11.90 -4.26
N SER A 86 -18.38 10.79 -4.15
CA SER A 86 -19.49 10.46 -5.04
C SER A 86 -20.69 9.99 -4.21
N PRO A 87 -21.91 10.24 -4.63
CA PRO A 87 -23.07 9.77 -3.90
C PRO A 87 -23.21 8.23 -3.99
N PRO A 88 -24.00 7.60 -3.10
CA PRO A 88 -24.48 6.24 -3.28
C PRO A 88 -25.03 6.04 -4.71
N GLY A 89 -24.49 5.07 -5.45
CA GLY A 89 -24.88 4.77 -6.84
C GLY A 89 -23.85 5.13 -7.92
N SER A 90 -22.65 5.60 -7.56
CA SER A 90 -21.53 5.76 -8.50
C SER A 90 -21.21 4.46 -9.25
N LYS A 91 -20.89 4.58 -10.55
CA LYS A 91 -20.43 3.44 -11.39
C LYS A 91 -19.01 2.99 -11.06
N VAL A 92 -18.28 3.79 -10.28
CA VAL A 92 -16.91 3.49 -9.84
C VAL A 92 -16.98 2.40 -8.77
N ARG A 93 -16.37 1.23 -9.05
CA ARG A 93 -16.67 -0.03 -8.35
C ARG A 93 -16.29 -0.02 -6.87
N TRP A 94 -15.19 0.62 -6.53
CA TRP A 94 -14.73 0.78 -5.16
C TRP A 94 -15.50 1.81 -4.34
N PHE A 95 -16.31 2.64 -4.99
CA PHE A 95 -16.88 3.84 -4.39
C PHE A 95 -18.14 3.57 -3.55
N ARG A 96 -18.43 2.32 -3.20
CA ARG A 96 -19.64 1.98 -2.44
C ARG A 96 -19.42 2.30 -0.97
N SER A 97 -19.64 3.55 -0.59
CA SER A 97 -19.65 4.00 0.78
C SER A 97 -21.03 4.50 1.14
N SER A 98 -21.44 4.30 2.38
CA SER A 98 -22.64 4.93 2.95
C SER A 98 -22.47 6.41 3.25
N SER A 99 -21.24 6.93 3.16
CA SER A 99 -20.88 8.32 3.46
C SER A 99 -20.49 9.10 2.19
N ASP A 100 -20.99 10.34 2.12
CA ASP A 100 -20.68 11.33 1.08
C ASP A 100 -19.41 12.14 1.37
N GLU A 101 -18.71 11.86 2.47
CA GLU A 101 -17.51 12.59 2.86
C GLU A 101 -16.39 12.43 1.79
N PRO A 102 -15.64 13.51 1.51
CA PRO A 102 -14.54 13.44 0.57
C PRO A 102 -13.46 12.49 1.08
N ARG A 103 -12.96 11.66 0.17
CA ARG A 103 -11.90 10.69 0.46
C ARG A 103 -10.58 11.26 0.01
N PHE A 104 -9.53 10.91 0.74
CA PHE A 104 -8.19 11.35 0.42
C PHE A 104 -7.15 10.28 0.69
N ILE A 105 -6.06 10.38 -0.07
CA ILE A 105 -4.83 9.61 0.09
C ILE A 105 -3.78 10.52 0.73
N ASN A 106 -3.34 10.16 1.93
CA ASN A 106 -2.21 10.80 2.59
C ASN A 106 -0.94 10.52 1.78
N THR A 107 -0.28 11.59 1.36
CA THR A 107 0.83 11.57 0.41
C THR A 107 1.97 12.40 0.98
N VAL A 108 3.18 11.87 0.92
CA VAL A 108 4.42 12.59 1.24
C VAL A 108 5.27 12.65 -0.02
N THR A 109 5.59 13.86 -0.47
CA THR A 109 6.49 14.12 -1.61
C THR A 109 7.77 14.74 -1.08
N PHE A 110 8.91 14.13 -1.37
CA PHE A 110 10.22 14.64 -0.95
C PHE A 110 10.78 15.62 -1.98
N ASP A 111 11.51 16.61 -1.47
CA ASP A 111 12.29 17.54 -2.29
C ASP A 111 13.35 16.76 -3.08
N SER A 112 13.53 17.14 -4.34
CA SER A 112 14.47 16.50 -5.26
C SER A 112 15.05 17.54 -6.22
N GLU A 113 16.13 17.17 -6.91
CA GLU A 113 16.63 17.96 -8.04
C GLU A 113 15.60 18.02 -9.18
N GLU A 114 15.75 18.99 -10.07
CA GLU A 114 14.90 19.09 -11.26
C GLU A 114 15.19 17.96 -12.26
N ASN A 115 14.18 17.56 -13.04
CA ASN A 115 14.29 16.57 -14.13
C ASN A 115 14.72 15.15 -13.71
N VAL A 116 14.63 14.80 -12.42
CA VAL A 116 14.84 13.42 -11.96
C VAL A 116 13.58 12.55 -12.19
N PRO A 117 13.73 11.23 -12.37
CA PRO A 117 12.59 10.32 -12.49
C PRO A 117 11.73 10.30 -11.21
N THR A 118 10.42 10.12 -11.37
CA THR A 118 9.48 10.00 -10.25
C THR A 118 9.39 8.56 -9.77
N LEU A 119 9.58 8.33 -8.47
CA LEU A 119 9.44 7.04 -7.80
C LEU A 119 8.25 7.09 -6.84
N VAL A 120 7.19 6.33 -7.15
CA VAL A 120 6.01 6.18 -6.28
C VAL A 120 6.16 4.93 -5.42
N MET A 121 6.01 5.06 -4.10
CA MET A 121 6.20 3.98 -3.14
C MET A 121 4.89 3.61 -2.42
N VAL A 122 4.54 2.32 -2.47
CA VAL A 122 3.30 1.76 -1.91
C VAL A 122 3.64 0.70 -0.85
N HIS A 123 3.17 0.94 0.37
CA HIS A 123 3.47 0.08 1.53
C HIS A 123 2.64 -1.23 1.55
N GLY A 124 3.08 -2.17 2.38
CA GLY A 124 2.44 -3.48 2.57
C GLY A 124 1.29 -3.49 3.60
N TYR A 125 0.80 -4.71 3.89
CA TYR A 125 -0.35 -4.91 4.77
C TYR A 125 -0.15 -4.38 6.18
N GLY A 126 -1.11 -3.59 6.67
CA GLY A 126 -1.09 -3.05 8.03
C GLY A 126 0.03 -2.03 8.31
N ALA A 127 0.74 -1.59 7.27
CA ALA A 127 1.81 -0.60 7.36
C ALA A 127 1.28 0.82 7.03
N SER A 128 2.23 1.75 6.85
CA SER A 128 2.03 3.10 6.31
C SER A 128 3.26 3.48 5.48
N GLN A 129 3.18 4.56 4.71
CA GLN A 129 4.31 5.14 4.00
C GLN A 129 5.51 5.39 4.92
N GLY A 130 5.26 5.73 6.20
CA GLY A 130 6.29 5.97 7.20
C GLY A 130 7.22 4.78 7.47
N PHE A 131 6.85 3.56 7.06
CA PHE A 131 7.75 2.39 7.17
C PHE A 131 8.99 2.52 6.29
N PHE A 132 8.95 3.37 5.25
CA PHE A 132 10.10 3.63 4.39
C PHE A 132 11.06 4.70 4.93
N PHE A 133 10.88 5.19 6.17
CA PHE A 133 11.64 6.33 6.74
C PHE A 133 13.17 6.26 6.56
N ARG A 134 13.78 5.06 6.61
CA ARG A 134 15.24 4.87 6.45
C ARG A 134 15.73 5.07 5.02
N ASN A 135 14.81 5.17 4.05
CA ASN A 135 15.11 5.10 2.63
C ASN A 135 14.89 6.42 1.90
N PHE A 136 14.07 7.32 2.48
CA PHE A 136 13.69 8.56 1.81
C PHE A 136 14.88 9.45 1.47
N ASP A 137 15.80 9.68 2.39
CA ASP A 137 16.97 10.54 2.14
C ASP A 137 17.81 10.02 0.96
N ALA A 138 18.10 8.72 0.95
CA ALA A 138 18.93 8.10 -0.08
C ALA A 138 18.22 8.10 -1.45
N LEU A 139 16.94 7.72 -1.48
CA LEU A 139 16.18 7.66 -2.73
C LEU A 139 15.89 9.06 -3.28
N ALA A 140 15.56 10.03 -2.43
CA ALA A 140 15.27 11.40 -2.86
C ALA A 140 16.48 12.12 -3.48
N SER A 141 17.70 11.65 -3.20
CA SER A 141 18.92 12.15 -3.86
C SER A 141 19.00 11.85 -5.36
N ARG A 142 18.17 10.91 -5.86
CA ARG A 142 18.18 10.46 -7.28
C ARG A 142 16.79 10.44 -7.92
N PHE A 143 15.74 10.53 -7.12
CA PHE A 143 14.36 10.45 -7.57
C PHE A 143 13.52 11.56 -6.95
N ARG A 144 12.46 11.94 -7.65
CA ARG A 144 11.32 12.59 -7.01
C ARG A 144 10.49 11.50 -6.31
N VAL A 145 10.71 11.33 -5.01
CA VAL A 145 10.05 10.28 -4.23
C VAL A 145 8.68 10.74 -3.76
N ILE A 146 7.66 9.93 -4.05
CA ILE A 146 6.28 10.13 -3.59
C ILE A 146 5.83 8.86 -2.87
N ALA A 147 5.60 8.93 -1.57
CA ALA A 147 5.14 7.80 -0.76
C ALA A 147 3.69 8.03 -0.33
N ILE A 148 2.87 6.98 -0.44
CA ILE A 148 1.43 7.08 -0.15
C ILE A 148 0.98 6.09 0.91
N ASP A 149 -0.02 6.49 1.69
CA ASP A 149 -0.83 5.55 2.46
C ASP A 149 -2.02 5.08 1.63
N GLN A 150 -2.19 3.77 1.47
CA GLN A 150 -3.32 3.25 0.71
C GLN A 150 -4.66 3.61 1.37
N LEU A 151 -5.75 3.67 0.59
CA LEU A 151 -7.08 3.96 1.13
C LEU A 151 -7.46 2.96 2.23
N GLY A 152 -7.89 3.47 3.38
CA GLY A 152 -8.17 2.66 4.57
C GLY A 152 -6.98 2.52 5.54
N TRP A 153 -5.77 2.90 5.14
CA TRP A 153 -4.53 2.71 5.90
C TRP A 153 -3.82 4.03 6.25
N GLY A 154 -2.88 3.96 7.19
CA GLY A 154 -2.06 5.09 7.62
C GLY A 154 -2.85 6.37 7.93
N GLY A 155 -2.38 7.50 7.42
CA GLY A 155 -3.04 8.79 7.48
C GLY A 155 -4.17 8.98 6.47
N SER A 156 -4.42 8.04 5.55
CA SER A 156 -5.49 8.16 4.53
C SER A 156 -6.89 8.01 5.11
N SER A 157 -7.88 8.44 4.33
CA SER A 157 -9.30 8.26 4.65
C SER A 157 -9.64 6.80 4.93
N ARG A 158 -10.56 6.57 5.87
CA ARG A 158 -11.07 5.23 6.25
C ARG A 158 -12.58 5.10 6.00
N PRO A 159 -13.01 5.12 4.73
CA PRO A 159 -14.42 4.90 4.42
C PRO A 159 -14.86 3.47 4.78
N ASP A 160 -16.17 3.27 4.90
CA ASP A 160 -16.74 1.96 5.17
C ASP A 160 -16.40 0.96 4.06
N PHE A 161 -15.84 -0.16 4.48
CA PHE A 161 -15.48 -1.23 3.56
C PHE A 161 -16.70 -2.10 3.26
N THR A 162 -17.33 -1.87 2.10
CA THR A 162 -18.56 -2.58 1.70
C THR A 162 -18.36 -3.65 0.62
N CYS A 163 -17.12 -3.84 0.16
CA CYS A 163 -16.78 -4.82 -0.87
C CYS A 163 -17.25 -6.23 -0.49
N LYS A 164 -17.83 -6.93 -1.46
CA LYS A 164 -18.42 -8.26 -1.27
C LYS A 164 -17.70 -9.38 -2.02
N SER A 165 -16.72 -9.05 -2.86
CA SER A 165 -15.92 -10.01 -3.59
C SER A 165 -14.46 -9.58 -3.68
N THR A 166 -13.61 -10.50 -4.12
CA THR A 166 -12.20 -10.25 -4.42
C THR A 166 -12.06 -9.15 -5.47
N GLU A 167 -12.86 -9.16 -6.54
CA GLU A 167 -12.78 -8.16 -7.62
C GLU A 167 -13.17 -6.77 -7.14
N GLU A 168 -14.17 -6.67 -6.27
CA GLU A 168 -14.55 -5.39 -5.64
C GLU A 168 -13.45 -4.89 -4.69
N THR A 169 -12.76 -5.81 -4.02
CA THR A 169 -11.62 -5.49 -3.14
C THR A 169 -10.38 -5.08 -3.93
N GLU A 170 -10.09 -5.72 -5.05
CA GLU A 170 -9.02 -5.30 -5.96
C GLU A 170 -9.29 -3.90 -6.51
N ALA A 171 -10.50 -3.67 -7.04
CA ALA A 171 -10.92 -2.36 -7.53
C ALA A 171 -10.79 -1.29 -6.44
N TRP A 172 -11.04 -1.63 -5.16
CA TRP A 172 -10.83 -0.73 -4.03
C TRP A 172 -9.46 -0.09 -3.97
N PHE A 173 -8.41 -0.88 -4.14
CA PHE A 173 -7.04 -0.36 -4.07
C PHE A 173 -6.59 0.22 -5.40
N ILE A 174 -6.92 -0.42 -6.52
CA ILE A 174 -6.43 -0.05 -7.86
C ILE A 174 -7.07 1.26 -8.33
N ASP A 175 -8.39 1.35 -8.29
CA ASP A 175 -9.10 2.51 -8.82
C ASP A 175 -8.90 3.73 -7.91
N SER A 176 -8.78 3.54 -6.58
CA SER A 176 -8.46 4.67 -5.67
C SER A 176 -7.04 5.20 -5.89
N PHE A 177 -6.09 4.33 -6.21
CA PHE A 177 -4.75 4.72 -6.65
C PHE A 177 -4.79 5.45 -8.00
N GLU A 178 -5.64 5.02 -8.93
CA GLU A 178 -5.80 5.70 -10.22
C GLU A 178 -6.38 7.12 -10.06
N GLU A 179 -7.41 7.31 -9.23
CA GLU A 179 -7.94 8.64 -8.93
C GLU A 179 -6.89 9.53 -8.23
N TRP A 180 -6.08 8.96 -7.34
CA TRP A 180 -4.93 9.65 -6.76
C TRP A 180 -3.92 10.07 -7.82
N ARG A 181 -3.55 9.18 -8.75
CA ARG A 181 -2.60 9.48 -9.83
C ARG A 181 -3.11 10.63 -10.70
N LYS A 182 -4.39 10.60 -11.08
CA LYS A 182 -5.06 11.69 -11.83
C LYS A 182 -5.00 13.00 -11.07
N ALA A 183 -5.35 13.00 -9.78
CA ALA A 183 -5.31 14.19 -8.93
C ALA A 183 -3.88 14.77 -8.78
N LYS A 184 -2.86 13.90 -8.74
CA LYS A 184 -1.44 14.29 -8.74
C LYS A 184 -0.89 14.66 -10.13
N ASN A 185 -1.68 14.47 -11.18
CA ASN A 185 -1.30 14.69 -12.58
C ASN A 185 -0.01 13.95 -12.98
N LEU A 186 0.15 12.70 -12.56
CA LEU A 186 1.32 11.88 -12.87
C LEU A 186 1.08 11.09 -14.16
N SER A 187 1.84 11.39 -15.21
CA SER A 187 1.70 10.71 -16.51
C SER A 187 2.56 9.47 -16.66
N ASN A 188 3.77 9.49 -16.08
CA ASN A 188 4.75 8.42 -16.14
C ASN A 188 5.55 8.38 -14.83
N PHE A 189 5.69 7.22 -14.22
CA PHE A 189 6.47 7.03 -13.00
C PHE A 189 6.99 5.61 -12.86
N ILE A 190 7.98 5.44 -11.99
CA ILE A 190 8.45 4.15 -11.50
C ILE A 190 7.58 3.80 -10.29
N LEU A 191 7.01 2.60 -10.27
CA LEU A 191 6.14 2.15 -9.21
C LEU A 191 6.83 1.09 -8.36
N LEU A 192 6.97 1.34 -7.07
CA LEU A 192 7.53 0.40 -6.10
C LEU A 192 6.45 -0.03 -5.12
N GLY A 193 6.21 -1.33 -5.03
CA GLY A 193 5.26 -1.92 -4.10
C GLY A 193 5.90 -2.97 -3.19
N HIS A 194 5.67 -2.87 -1.89
CA HIS A 194 6.13 -3.85 -0.90
C HIS A 194 5.00 -4.79 -0.47
N SER A 195 5.22 -6.10 -0.47
CA SER A 195 4.27 -7.11 0.03
C SER A 195 2.89 -6.96 -0.63
N PHE A 196 1.83 -6.70 0.14
CA PHE A 196 0.51 -6.41 -0.42
C PHE A 196 0.49 -5.16 -1.33
N GLY A 197 1.31 -4.14 -1.04
CA GLY A 197 1.52 -3.02 -1.95
C GLY A 197 2.14 -3.45 -3.27
N GLY A 198 2.97 -4.51 -3.28
CA GLY A 198 3.49 -5.15 -4.49
C GLY A 198 2.40 -5.82 -5.32
N TYR A 199 1.44 -6.49 -4.66
CA TYR A 199 0.26 -7.06 -5.31
C TYR A 199 -0.60 -5.96 -5.98
N VAL A 200 -0.89 -4.88 -5.25
CA VAL A 200 -1.67 -3.75 -5.77
C VAL A 200 -0.93 -3.08 -6.93
N ALA A 201 0.37 -2.84 -6.79
CA ALA A 201 1.21 -2.24 -7.84
C ALA A 201 1.26 -3.10 -9.11
N ALA A 202 1.39 -4.42 -8.97
CA ALA A 202 1.33 -5.38 -10.06
C ALA A 202 -0.01 -5.31 -10.81
N LYS A 203 -1.13 -5.40 -10.09
CA LYS A 203 -2.47 -5.29 -10.67
C LYS A 203 -2.69 -3.95 -11.37
N TYR A 204 -2.22 -2.86 -10.77
CA TYR A 204 -2.29 -1.53 -11.36
C TYR A 204 -1.50 -1.47 -12.68
N ALA A 205 -0.26 -1.95 -12.70
CA ALA A 205 0.58 -1.97 -13.90
C ALA A 205 0.01 -2.85 -15.04
N LEU A 206 -0.76 -3.90 -14.71
CA LEU A 206 -1.47 -4.70 -15.71
C LEU A 206 -2.64 -3.94 -16.35
N GLN A 207 -3.35 -3.11 -15.57
CA GLN A 207 -4.51 -2.34 -16.04
C GLN A 207 -4.13 -1.01 -16.69
N HIS A 208 -3.04 -0.38 -16.23
CA HIS A 208 -2.56 0.94 -16.63
C HIS A 208 -1.06 0.92 -17.02
N PRO A 209 -0.64 0.03 -17.94
CA PRO A 209 0.78 -0.11 -18.31
C PRO A 209 1.36 1.16 -18.94
N GLU A 210 0.53 2.02 -19.52
CA GLU A 210 0.92 3.29 -20.13
C GLU A 210 1.46 4.34 -19.14
N HIS A 211 1.20 4.15 -17.83
CA HIS A 211 1.62 5.09 -16.79
C HIS A 211 2.85 4.62 -16.00
N VAL A 212 3.19 3.32 -16.08
CA VAL A 212 4.26 2.73 -15.28
C VAL A 212 5.47 2.44 -16.17
N GLN A 213 6.55 3.17 -15.95
CA GLN A 213 7.79 3.02 -16.74
C GLN A 213 8.59 1.79 -16.32
N HIS A 214 8.57 1.48 -15.02
CA HIS A 214 9.23 0.32 -14.44
C HIS A 214 8.53 -0.06 -13.14
N LEU A 215 8.40 -1.36 -12.89
CA LEU A 215 7.75 -1.88 -11.69
C LEU A 215 8.79 -2.55 -10.79
N ILE A 216 8.86 -2.12 -9.53
CA ILE A 216 9.73 -2.71 -8.51
C ILE A 216 8.86 -3.41 -7.48
N LEU A 217 9.03 -4.73 -7.36
CA LEU A 217 8.24 -5.57 -6.48
C LEU A 217 9.11 -6.10 -5.34
N VAL A 218 8.91 -5.56 -4.15
CA VAL A 218 9.69 -5.92 -2.94
C VAL A 218 8.90 -6.95 -2.14
N GLY A 219 9.35 -8.21 -2.17
CA GLY A 219 8.66 -9.35 -1.58
C GLY A 219 7.16 -9.32 -1.88
N PRO A 220 6.70 -9.32 -3.15
CA PRO A 220 5.30 -9.05 -3.51
C PRO A 220 4.38 -10.22 -3.20
N ALA A 221 3.19 -9.94 -2.67
CA ALA A 221 2.19 -10.99 -2.44
C ALA A 221 1.64 -11.49 -3.79
N GLY A 222 1.23 -12.77 -3.84
CA GLY A 222 0.71 -13.37 -5.08
C GLY A 222 1.75 -13.85 -6.07
N PHE A 223 2.97 -14.17 -5.61
CA PHE A 223 4.07 -14.77 -6.38
C PHE A 223 4.61 -16.05 -5.71
N SER A 224 3.77 -17.07 -5.48
CA SER A 224 4.17 -18.34 -4.86
C SER A 224 4.27 -19.46 -5.89
N SER A 225 5.41 -20.17 -5.96
CA SER A 225 5.51 -21.41 -6.74
C SER A 225 4.70 -22.52 -6.08
N GLU A 226 3.88 -23.20 -6.86
CA GLU A 226 3.03 -24.31 -6.41
C GLU A 226 3.77 -25.65 -6.32
N THR A 227 5.11 -25.65 -6.30
CA THR A 227 5.88 -26.90 -6.30
C THR A 227 5.89 -27.53 -4.90
N GLU A 228 4.90 -28.39 -4.71
CA GLU A 228 4.89 -29.60 -3.88
C GLU A 228 5.17 -29.40 -2.40
N HIS A 229 4.13 -29.11 -1.61
CA HIS A 229 3.89 -29.66 -0.25
C HIS A 229 2.69 -28.98 0.42
N SER A 230 2.40 -27.71 0.09
CA SER A 230 1.29 -26.97 0.71
C SER A 230 -0.08 -27.34 0.13
N SER A 231 -0.17 -27.62 -1.18
CA SER A 231 -1.44 -27.91 -1.87
C SER A 231 -2.02 -29.27 -1.47
N GLU A 232 -1.22 -30.33 -1.37
CA GLU A 232 -1.71 -31.64 -0.94
C GLU A 232 -2.15 -31.67 0.52
N TRP A 233 -1.36 -31.08 1.42
CA TRP A 233 -1.72 -31.03 2.83
C TRP A 233 -2.93 -30.13 3.05
N LEU A 234 -3.01 -28.94 2.44
CA LEU A 234 -4.22 -28.11 2.55
C LEU A 234 -5.43 -28.79 1.93
N THR A 235 -5.28 -29.46 0.79
CA THR A 235 -6.40 -30.16 0.13
C THR A 235 -6.85 -31.36 0.96
N LYS A 236 -5.92 -32.18 1.46
CA LYS A 236 -6.22 -33.29 2.40
C LYS A 236 -6.82 -32.77 3.71
N PHE A 237 -6.28 -31.68 4.27
CA PHE A 237 -6.79 -31.04 5.48
C PHE A 237 -8.20 -30.52 5.26
N ARG A 238 -8.44 -29.75 4.18
CA ARG A 238 -9.76 -29.22 3.79
C ARG A 238 -10.78 -30.31 3.51
N ALA A 239 -10.35 -31.50 3.07
CA ALA A 239 -11.20 -32.67 2.92
C ALA A 239 -11.53 -33.39 4.25
N THR A 240 -10.83 -33.07 5.35
CA THR A 240 -11.20 -33.57 6.69
C THR A 240 -12.34 -32.76 7.28
N TRP A 241 -13.12 -33.34 8.20
CA TRP A 241 -14.16 -32.60 8.93
C TRP A 241 -13.63 -31.39 9.71
N LYS A 242 -12.36 -31.45 10.18
CA LYS A 242 -11.69 -30.32 10.86
C LYS A 242 -11.35 -29.22 9.87
N GLY A 243 -10.85 -29.55 8.69
CA GLY A 243 -10.56 -28.56 7.66
C GLY A 243 -11.81 -28.02 6.98
N MET A 244 -12.86 -28.82 6.80
CA MET A 244 -14.19 -28.34 6.39
C MET A 244 -14.78 -27.38 7.41
N LEU A 245 -14.66 -27.68 8.72
CA LEU A 245 -15.09 -26.76 9.77
C LEU A 245 -14.25 -25.48 9.77
N VAL A 246 -12.93 -25.57 9.62
CA VAL A 246 -12.04 -24.40 9.56
C VAL A 246 -12.29 -23.57 8.29
N ASN A 247 -12.48 -24.19 7.13
CA ASN A 247 -12.86 -23.50 5.89
C ASN A 247 -14.25 -22.89 6.00
N HIS A 248 -15.23 -23.61 6.54
CA HIS A 248 -16.59 -23.09 6.73
C HIS A 248 -16.59 -21.93 7.71
N LEU A 249 -15.82 -22.01 8.79
CA LEU A 249 -15.58 -20.89 9.70
C LEU A 249 -14.89 -19.74 8.96
N TRP A 250 -13.86 -20.00 8.16
CA TRP A 250 -13.13 -19.01 7.36
C TRP A 250 -14.02 -18.29 6.34
N GLU A 251 -14.78 -19.03 5.52
CA GLU A 251 -15.77 -18.54 4.55
C GLU A 251 -16.94 -17.81 5.25
N SER A 252 -17.27 -18.22 6.48
CA SER A 252 -18.24 -17.53 7.35
C SER A 252 -17.63 -16.35 8.13
N ASN A 253 -16.49 -15.83 7.67
CA ASN A 253 -15.74 -14.71 8.26
C ASN A 253 -15.25 -14.96 9.70
N PHE A 254 -15.10 -16.19 10.16
CA PHE A 254 -14.66 -16.57 11.50
C PHE A 254 -13.18 -16.98 11.49
N THR A 255 -12.30 -15.98 11.59
CA THR A 255 -10.84 -16.16 11.73
C THR A 255 -10.42 -16.11 13.20
N PRO A 256 -9.24 -16.65 13.61
CA PRO A 256 -8.69 -16.43 14.94
C PRO A 256 -8.62 -14.94 15.33
N GLN A 257 -8.45 -14.07 14.33
CA GLN A 257 -8.48 -12.62 14.45
C GLN A 257 -9.89 -12.08 14.80
N ARG A 258 -11.00 -12.77 14.48
CA ARG A 258 -12.36 -12.38 14.90
C ARG A 258 -12.55 -12.35 16.40
N ILE A 259 -11.81 -13.19 17.11
CA ILE A 259 -11.82 -13.27 18.58
C ILE A 259 -11.14 -12.03 19.21
N ARG A 260 -10.34 -11.28 18.44
CA ARG A 260 -9.49 -10.18 18.94
C ARG A 260 -9.70 -8.82 18.23
N ILE A 261 -10.27 -8.80 17.01
CA ILE A 261 -10.29 -7.64 16.08
C ILE A 261 -11.73 -7.17 15.73
N GLY A 262 -12.78 -7.89 16.15
CA GLY A 262 -14.16 -7.54 15.80
C GLY A 262 -14.51 -7.80 14.31
N SER A 263 -15.77 -7.60 13.92
CA SER A 263 -16.33 -8.08 12.64
C SER A 263 -15.90 -7.30 11.38
N LEU A 264 -15.45 -6.05 11.52
CA LEU A 264 -15.13 -5.19 10.37
C LEU A 264 -13.69 -5.40 9.88
N GLY A 265 -12.72 -5.49 10.79
CA GLY A 265 -11.33 -5.77 10.44
C GLY A 265 -11.11 -7.18 9.90
N THR A 266 -11.93 -8.16 10.30
CA THR A 266 -11.84 -9.55 9.82
C THR A 266 -12.18 -9.71 8.35
N ARG A 267 -13.17 -8.97 7.84
CA ARG A 267 -13.62 -9.10 6.45
C ARG A 267 -12.60 -8.50 5.47
N LEU A 268 -12.10 -7.30 5.78
CA LEU A 268 -11.01 -6.70 5.00
C LEU A 268 -9.77 -7.61 5.01
N SER A 269 -9.42 -8.17 6.18
CA SER A 269 -8.29 -9.11 6.30
C SER A 269 -8.50 -10.38 5.47
N SER A 270 -9.71 -10.97 5.48
CA SER A 270 -9.99 -12.21 4.76
C SER A 270 -10.03 -12.01 3.25
N GLU A 271 -10.65 -10.94 2.76
CA GLU A 271 -10.70 -10.62 1.33
C GLU A 271 -9.30 -10.29 0.79
N ILE A 272 -8.49 -9.52 1.54
CA ILE A 272 -7.09 -9.27 1.20
C ILE A 272 -6.31 -10.58 1.14
N TYR A 273 -6.53 -11.50 2.07
CA TYR A 273 -5.86 -12.81 2.05
C TYR A 273 -6.29 -13.66 0.85
N GLN A 274 -7.55 -13.57 0.41
CA GLN A 274 -8.01 -14.22 -0.84
C GLN A 274 -7.37 -13.61 -2.09
N CYS A 275 -7.14 -12.29 -2.11
CA CYS A 275 -6.43 -11.62 -3.21
C CYS A 275 -5.02 -12.22 -3.42
N GLN A 276 -4.33 -12.64 -2.34
CA GLN A 276 -2.95 -13.11 -2.37
C GLN A 276 -2.70 -14.41 -3.16
N ILE A 277 -3.74 -15.13 -3.60
CA ILE A 277 -3.57 -16.49 -4.18
C ILE A 277 -3.53 -16.49 -5.73
N TRP A 278 -3.84 -15.38 -6.40
CA TRP A 278 -4.21 -15.42 -7.84
C TRP A 278 -3.29 -14.72 -8.85
N LEU A 279 -2.26 -13.98 -8.43
CA LEU A 279 -1.52 -13.10 -9.36
C LEU A 279 -0.45 -13.79 -10.23
N THR A 280 0.16 -14.90 -9.79
CA THR A 280 1.37 -15.42 -10.46
C THR A 280 1.08 -16.09 -11.80
N PHE A 281 -0.01 -16.87 -11.88
CA PHE A 281 -0.12 -17.93 -12.88
C PHE A 281 -0.92 -17.59 -14.13
N ASN A 282 -1.84 -16.62 -14.07
CA ASN A 282 -2.76 -16.36 -15.18
C ASN A 282 -2.52 -15.03 -15.92
N SER A 283 -1.51 -14.25 -15.55
CA SER A 283 -1.30 -12.90 -16.12
C SER A 283 0.16 -12.54 -16.42
N ALA A 284 1.12 -13.44 -16.16
CA ALA A 284 2.53 -13.17 -16.45
C ALA A 284 2.80 -12.92 -17.95
N SER A 285 2.06 -13.61 -18.82
CA SER A 285 2.12 -13.46 -20.28
C SER A 285 1.50 -12.16 -20.81
N ASP A 286 0.64 -11.52 -20.01
CA ASP A 286 -0.04 -10.25 -20.31
C ASP A 286 0.77 -9.02 -19.86
N TRP A 287 1.89 -9.25 -19.16
CA TRP A 287 2.72 -8.19 -18.62
C TRP A 287 3.39 -7.34 -19.69
N LYS A 288 3.28 -6.02 -19.55
CA LYS A 288 3.81 -5.04 -20.52
C LYS A 288 4.88 -4.11 -19.94
N VAL A 289 5.08 -4.13 -18.62
CA VAL A 289 5.96 -3.21 -17.90
C VAL A 289 7.25 -3.93 -17.46
N PRO A 290 8.45 -3.43 -17.78
CA PRO A 290 9.70 -3.96 -17.24
C PRO A 290 9.66 -4.05 -15.71
N THR A 291 10.06 -5.18 -15.15
CA THR A 291 9.82 -5.48 -13.73
C THR A 291 11.10 -5.96 -13.03
N THR A 292 11.37 -5.47 -11.84
CA THR A 292 12.43 -5.99 -10.97
C THR A 292 11.82 -6.49 -9.67
N PHE A 293 12.04 -7.76 -9.37
CA PHE A 293 11.73 -8.37 -8.09
C PHE A 293 12.89 -8.21 -7.12
N ILE A 294 12.60 -7.86 -5.88
CA ILE A 294 13.58 -7.79 -4.79
C ILE A 294 13.04 -8.66 -3.65
N TYR A 295 13.75 -9.72 -3.28
CA TYR A 295 13.34 -10.67 -2.24
C TYR A 295 14.35 -10.75 -1.12
N GLY A 296 13.92 -11.13 0.08
CA GLY A 296 14.84 -11.54 1.13
C GLY A 296 15.57 -12.87 0.90
N GLN A 297 16.77 -13.02 1.47
CA GLN A 297 17.57 -14.24 1.52
C GLN A 297 16.94 -15.21 2.52
N GLN A 298 16.27 -14.67 3.55
CA GLN A 298 15.41 -15.36 4.51
C GLN A 298 13.98 -14.80 4.45
N ASP A 299 13.46 -14.66 3.23
CA ASP A 299 12.07 -14.25 3.04
C ASP A 299 11.12 -15.44 3.24
N TRP A 300 10.05 -15.24 4.01
CA TRP A 300 8.92 -16.16 4.08
C TRP A 300 8.13 -16.21 2.76
N MET A 301 8.29 -15.19 1.90
CA MET A 301 7.74 -15.13 0.56
C MET A 301 8.72 -15.72 -0.45
N ASN A 302 8.26 -16.71 -1.19
CA ASN A 302 9.13 -17.55 -2.01
C ASN A 302 9.48 -16.90 -3.36
N TYR A 303 10.75 -16.55 -3.56
CA TYR A 303 11.27 -16.00 -4.82
C TYR A 303 11.10 -16.93 -6.03
N GLN A 304 10.88 -18.23 -5.82
CA GLN A 304 10.64 -19.20 -6.91
C GLN A 304 9.39 -18.85 -7.72
N GLY A 305 8.36 -18.22 -7.12
CA GLY A 305 7.20 -17.76 -7.89
C GLY A 305 7.57 -16.66 -8.89
N ALA A 306 8.49 -15.76 -8.52
CA ALA A 306 9.03 -14.78 -9.47
C ALA A 306 9.91 -15.44 -10.54
N GLN A 307 10.69 -16.48 -10.20
CA GLN A 307 11.43 -17.24 -11.20
C GLN A 307 10.50 -17.93 -12.21
N GLN A 308 9.34 -18.42 -11.77
CA GLN A 308 8.35 -19.00 -12.67
C GLN A 308 7.69 -17.92 -13.54
N ALA A 309 7.23 -16.82 -12.95
CA ALA A 309 6.65 -15.70 -13.69
C ALA A 309 7.63 -15.17 -14.75
N ARG A 310 8.92 -15.03 -14.41
CA ARG A 310 9.98 -14.60 -15.34
C ARG A 310 10.06 -15.43 -16.62
N LYS A 311 9.76 -16.74 -16.57
CA LYS A 311 9.79 -17.61 -17.77
C LYS A 311 8.67 -17.26 -18.76
N GLU A 312 7.58 -16.68 -18.28
CA GLU A 312 6.38 -16.39 -19.07
C GLU A 312 6.28 -14.91 -19.45
N MET A 313 7.00 -14.03 -18.73
CA MET A 313 7.05 -12.60 -19.01
C MET A 313 7.78 -12.29 -20.32
N LYS A 314 7.17 -11.42 -21.13
CA LYS A 314 7.72 -10.95 -22.41
C LYS A 314 8.51 -9.65 -22.31
N VAL A 315 8.79 -9.23 -21.08
CA VAL A 315 9.45 -7.96 -20.74
C VAL A 315 10.67 -8.23 -19.87
N PRO A 316 11.65 -7.30 -19.82
CA PRO A 316 12.80 -7.45 -18.93
C PRO A 316 12.34 -7.71 -17.49
N CYS A 317 12.85 -8.80 -16.91
CA CYS A 317 12.53 -9.24 -15.56
C CYS A 317 13.81 -9.64 -14.82
N GLU A 318 14.11 -8.90 -13.75
CA GLU A 318 15.28 -9.11 -12.88
C GLU A 318 14.83 -9.58 -11.51
N ILE A 319 15.60 -10.48 -10.86
CA ILE A 319 15.33 -10.95 -9.50
C ILE A 319 16.58 -10.73 -8.67
N ILE A 320 16.47 -9.85 -7.68
CA ILE A 320 17.54 -9.45 -6.78
C ILE A 320 17.26 -10.03 -5.39
N ARG A 321 18.27 -10.64 -4.75
CA ARG A 321 18.17 -11.19 -3.38
C ARG A 321 18.77 -10.22 -2.34
N GLY A 322 18.09 -10.07 -1.19
CA GLY A 322 18.22 -9.04 -0.12
C GLY A 322 17.68 -9.54 1.25
N GLY A 323 17.00 -8.77 2.12
CA GLY A 323 16.28 -9.24 3.36
C GLY A 323 14.74 -9.20 3.18
N HIS A 324 13.88 -9.68 4.11
CA HIS A 324 12.41 -9.64 3.87
C HIS A 324 11.88 -8.19 3.88
N PHE A 325 12.10 -7.48 4.99
CA PHE A 325 12.00 -6.03 5.01
C PHE A 325 13.34 -5.45 4.59
N VAL A 326 13.83 -5.76 3.38
CA VAL A 326 15.16 -5.33 2.93
C VAL A 326 15.38 -3.82 3.15
N PHE A 327 14.33 -3.01 2.98
CA PHE A 327 14.35 -1.56 3.16
C PHE A 327 14.43 -1.09 4.63
N ILE A 328 14.25 -1.98 5.60
CA ILE A 328 14.47 -1.71 7.04
C ILE A 328 15.72 -2.43 7.53
N ASP A 329 15.88 -3.71 7.19
CA ASP A 329 16.93 -4.60 7.71
C ASP A 329 18.29 -4.31 7.05
N ASN A 330 18.29 -4.01 5.74
CA ASN A 330 19.48 -3.66 4.97
C ASN A 330 19.20 -2.48 4.00
N PRO A 331 18.98 -1.26 4.52
CA PRO A 331 18.62 -0.11 3.68
C PRO A 331 19.64 0.16 2.58
N SER A 332 20.95 0.07 2.88
CA SER A 332 22.00 0.29 1.87
C SER A 332 21.91 -0.69 0.70
N GLY A 333 21.72 -1.99 0.99
CA GLY A 333 21.50 -3.00 -0.04
C GLY A 333 20.21 -2.77 -0.82
N PHE A 334 19.14 -2.35 -0.15
CA PHE A 334 17.89 -1.97 -0.80
C PHE A 334 18.06 -0.78 -1.76
N HIS A 335 18.71 0.31 -1.32
CA HIS A 335 18.95 1.48 -2.15
C HIS A 335 19.74 1.11 -3.41
N SER A 336 20.81 0.34 -3.22
CA SER A 336 21.63 -0.21 -4.30
C SER A 336 20.81 -1.02 -5.31
N ALA A 337 19.90 -1.88 -4.83
CA ALA A 337 19.01 -2.66 -5.69
C ALA A 337 18.03 -1.77 -6.48
N VAL A 338 17.46 -0.75 -5.84
CA VAL A 338 16.55 0.21 -6.48
C VAL A 338 17.29 1.05 -7.53
N PHE A 339 18.49 1.56 -7.22
CA PHE A 339 19.30 2.31 -8.19
C PHE A 339 19.69 1.42 -9.39
N HIS A 340 20.06 0.17 -9.14
CA HIS A 340 20.35 -0.78 -10.21
C HIS A 340 19.11 -1.06 -11.07
N ALA A 341 17.95 -1.33 -10.46
CA ALA A 341 16.70 -1.55 -11.18
C ALA A 341 16.33 -0.36 -12.08
N CYS A 342 16.62 0.85 -11.61
CA CYS A 342 16.29 2.10 -12.28
C CYS A 342 17.44 2.71 -13.11
N ARG A 343 18.56 2.01 -13.29
CA ARG A 343 19.78 2.55 -13.92
C ARG A 343 19.53 3.27 -15.25
N LYS A 344 18.62 2.72 -16.07
CA LYS A 344 18.23 3.32 -17.37
C LYS A 344 17.57 4.69 -17.27
N PHE A 345 17.01 5.05 -16.12
CA PHE A 345 16.34 6.33 -15.85
C PHE A 345 17.24 7.32 -15.12
N LEU A 346 18.36 6.86 -14.55
CA LEU A 346 19.27 7.65 -13.72
C LEU A 346 20.50 8.13 -14.48
N SER A 347 20.81 7.52 -15.63
CA SER A 347 21.99 7.85 -16.43
C SER A 347 21.64 8.80 -17.58
N GLY A 348 22.24 9.99 -17.58
CA GLY A 348 22.62 10.64 -18.84
C GLY A 348 23.86 9.92 -19.37
N ASP A 349 23.75 9.32 -20.55
CA ASP A 349 24.80 8.62 -21.32
C ASP A 349 25.49 7.42 -20.63
N GLY A 350 25.07 6.21 -21.03
CA GLY A 350 25.97 5.07 -21.21
C GLY A 350 26.58 4.38 -19.97
N GLU A 351 25.76 3.75 -19.13
CA GLU A 351 26.25 2.67 -18.25
C GLU A 351 25.38 1.40 -18.35
N GLU A 352 25.37 0.81 -19.55
CA GLU A 352 25.03 -0.61 -19.73
C GLU A 352 26.15 -1.48 -19.13
N GLY A 353 26.31 -1.46 -17.80
CA GLY A 353 27.43 -2.18 -17.17
C GLY A 353 27.52 -2.14 -15.65
N LEU A 354 26.61 -1.46 -14.94
CA LEU A 354 26.61 -1.48 -13.47
C LEU A 354 26.48 -2.93 -12.97
N SER A 355 27.58 -3.47 -12.45
CA SER A 355 27.60 -4.74 -11.74
C SER A 355 26.63 -4.69 -10.56
N LEU A 356 26.07 -5.85 -10.18
CA LEU A 356 25.25 -5.92 -8.99
C LEU A 356 26.08 -5.41 -7.79
N PRO A 357 25.56 -4.42 -7.04
CA PRO A 357 26.25 -3.90 -5.87
C PRO A 357 26.57 -5.00 -4.85
N GLU A 358 27.63 -4.79 -4.08
CA GLU A 358 28.15 -5.76 -3.11
C GLU A 358 27.05 -6.26 -2.15
N GLY A 359 26.89 -7.58 -2.04
CA GLY A 359 25.86 -8.23 -1.22
C GLY A 359 24.54 -8.56 -1.95
N LEU A 360 24.37 -8.13 -3.21
CA LEU A 360 23.22 -8.51 -4.04
C LEU A 360 23.61 -9.61 -5.04
N THR A 361 22.74 -10.61 -5.18
CA THR A 361 22.91 -11.68 -6.16
C THR A 361 21.69 -11.75 -7.08
N SER A 362 21.94 -11.93 -8.38
CA SER A 362 20.88 -12.28 -9.33
C SER A 362 20.45 -13.70 -9.04
N ALA A 363 19.14 -13.93 -9.00
CA ALA A 363 18.55 -15.27 -8.90
C ALA A 363 18.19 -15.88 -10.26
#